data_AF-X1B4X3-F1
#
_entry.id   AF-X1B4X3-F1
#
_cell.length_a   1.000
_cell.length_b   1.000
_cell.length_c   1.000
_cell.angle_alpha   90.00
_cell.angle_beta   90.00
_cell.angle_gamma   90.00
#
_symmetry.space_group_name_H-M   'P 1'
#
loop_
_entity.id
_entity.type
_entity.pdbx_description
1 polymer ?
#
loop_
_entity_poly.entity_id
_entity_poly.type
_entity_poly.pdbx_seq_one_letter_code
_entity_poly.pdbx_strand_id
1 'polypeptide(L)'
;MCTVEVTVGKRTRFVTACNYLIMDGMDVKTASHEVTEVRKMIIELLLARCPGVKAIKDLAKSYGVERPRFELENETCILCGLCVRVCAEIVGARAINLVSRGVDARIDTPFHLSSEVCIGCGACAAICPTGSIQLKYTEDKVEIKPFNTVVDLRKCVSCGKHLASEEQLSSVSGKLGRLGGPALLCGDCKRQKESVALANGVRFLKST
;
A
#
# COMPACT_ATOMS: atom_id res chain seq x y z
N MET A 1 -2.71 11.90 12.34
CA MET A 1 -1.36 12.51 12.29
C MET A 1 -1.31 13.86 11.59
N CYS A 2 -2.09 14.08 10.52
CA CYS A 2 -2.15 15.35 9.78
C CYS A 2 -2.96 16.46 10.46
N THR A 3 -3.27 16.35 11.76
CA THR A 3 -4.06 17.37 12.46
C THR A 3 -3.27 18.65 12.57
N VAL A 4 -3.87 19.77 12.18
CA VAL A 4 -3.30 21.12 12.21
C VAL A 4 -4.35 22.10 12.70
N GLU A 5 -3.90 23.23 13.22
CA GLU A 5 -4.76 24.33 13.62
C GLU A 5 -4.81 25.34 12.47
N VAL A 6 -6.02 25.64 11.99
CA VAL A 6 -6.25 26.58 10.88
C VAL A 6 -7.14 27.72 11.36
N THR A 7 -6.70 28.95 11.10
CA THR A 7 -7.46 30.17 11.36
C THR A 7 -7.85 30.83 10.05
N VAL A 8 -9.14 31.11 9.88
CA VAL A 8 -9.69 31.89 8.75
C VAL A 8 -10.51 33.05 9.31
N GLY A 9 -10.06 34.28 9.04
CA GLY A 9 -10.63 35.47 9.64
C GLY A 9 -10.55 35.43 11.17
N LYS A 10 -11.68 35.34 11.86
CA LYS A 10 -11.76 35.26 13.33
C LYS A 10 -12.05 33.84 13.86
N ARG A 11 -12.05 32.82 13.01
CA ARG A 11 -12.42 31.45 13.39
C ARG A 11 -11.22 30.52 13.31
N THR A 12 -10.89 29.87 14.42
CA THR A 12 -9.83 28.87 14.53
C THR A 12 -10.42 27.48 14.73
N ARG A 13 -9.90 26.47 14.04
CA ARG A 13 -10.36 25.07 14.13
C ARG A 13 -9.20 24.10 13.97
N PHE A 14 -9.31 22.93 14.60
CA PHE A 14 -8.46 21.78 14.27
C PHE A 14 -9.06 21.04 13.09
N VAL A 15 -8.23 20.79 12.08
CA VAL A 15 -8.63 20.12 10.84
C VAL A 15 -7.60 19.08 10.42
N THR A 16 -7.98 18.19 9.52
CA THR A 16 -7.09 17.21 8.90
C THR A 16 -6.47 17.78 7.63
N ALA A 17 -5.17 18.06 7.63
CA ALA A 17 -4.49 18.70 6.51
C ALA A 17 -4.54 17.89 5.20
N CYS A 18 -4.74 16.57 5.27
CA CYS A 18 -4.75 15.71 4.08
C CYS A 18 -5.99 15.86 3.20
N ASN A 19 -7.07 16.45 3.70
CA ASN A 19 -8.32 16.60 2.95
C ASN A 19 -8.97 18.00 3.09
N TYR A 20 -8.44 18.86 3.96
CA TYR A 20 -8.96 20.20 4.14
C TYR A 20 -8.59 21.10 2.97
N LEU A 21 -9.58 21.79 2.40
CA LEU A 21 -9.38 22.65 1.23
C LEU A 21 -8.59 23.90 1.60
N ILE A 22 -7.67 24.32 0.72
CA ILE A 22 -6.91 25.56 0.87
C ILE A 22 -7.80 26.74 0.47
N MET A 23 -7.75 27.83 1.25
CA MET A 23 -8.47 29.07 0.97
C MET A 23 -7.56 30.27 1.24
N ASP A 24 -7.86 31.40 0.60
CA ASP A 24 -7.13 32.65 0.82
C ASP A 24 -7.33 33.16 2.26
N GLY A 25 -6.26 33.72 2.82
CA GLY A 25 -6.27 34.23 4.19
C GLY A 25 -6.25 33.15 5.29
N MET A 26 -5.87 31.92 4.95
CA MET A 26 -5.58 30.87 5.93
C MET A 26 -4.26 31.10 6.65
N ASP A 27 -4.30 31.11 7.98
CA ASP A 27 -3.11 30.92 8.83
C ASP A 27 -3.10 29.48 9.38
N VAL A 28 -2.01 28.76 9.14
CA VAL A 28 -1.90 27.33 9.48
C VAL A 28 -0.76 27.11 10.46
N LYS A 29 -1.11 26.72 11.69
CA LYS A 29 -0.14 26.31 12.72
C LYS A 29 -0.01 24.80 12.72
N THR A 30 1.22 24.33 12.51
CA THR A 30 1.54 22.90 12.41
C THR A 30 2.26 22.33 13.63
N ALA A 31 2.70 23.21 14.54
CA ALA A 31 3.53 22.89 15.70
C ALA A 31 3.16 23.73 16.95
N SER A 32 1.93 24.24 17.04
CA SER A 32 1.44 24.82 18.31
C SER A 32 1.40 23.76 19.41
N HIS A 33 1.37 24.21 20.66
CA HIS A 33 1.28 23.33 21.82
C HIS A 33 0.03 22.43 21.70
N GLU A 34 -1.10 23.03 21.35
CA GLU A 34 -2.38 22.36 21.20
C GLU A 34 -2.37 21.32 20.07
N VAL A 35 -1.75 21.65 18.91
CA VAL A 35 -1.58 20.67 17.81
C VAL A 35 -0.75 19.48 18.26
N THR A 36 0.30 19.72 19.04
CA THR A 36 1.19 18.67 19.54
C THR A 36 0.46 17.75 20.51
N GLU A 37 -0.32 18.29 21.44
CA GLU A 37 -1.10 17.51 22.40
C GLU A 37 -2.20 16.67 21.72
N VAL A 38 -2.90 17.23 20.73
CA VAL A 38 -3.88 16.46 19.94
C VAL A 38 -3.21 15.32 19.17
N ARG A 39 -2.02 15.56 18.59
CA ARG A 39 -1.26 14.50 17.90
C ARG A 39 -0.78 13.42 18.86
N LYS A 40 -0.29 13.78 20.06
CA LYS A 40 0.08 12.82 21.10
C LYS A 40 -1.08 11.91 21.48
N MET A 41 -2.29 12.45 21.66
CA MET A 41 -3.49 11.66 21.93
C MET A 41 -3.76 10.62 20.84
N ILE A 42 -3.69 11.01 19.57
CA ILE A 42 -3.87 10.09 18.43
C ILE A 42 -2.77 9.02 18.43
N ILE A 43 -1.53 9.41 18.69
CA ILE A 43 -0.38 8.51 18.73
C ILE A 43 -0.53 7.50 19.87
N GLU A 44 -1.01 7.92 21.04
CA GLU A 44 -1.32 7.01 22.15
C GLU A 44 -2.36 5.98 21.76
N LEU A 45 -3.43 6.35 21.07
CA LEU A 45 -4.42 5.40 20.57
C LEU A 45 -3.81 4.42 19.55
N LEU A 46 -2.97 4.92 18.64
CA LEU A 46 -2.26 4.06 17.67
C LEU A 46 -1.27 3.11 18.36
N LEU A 47 -0.57 3.59 19.39
CA LEU A 47 0.39 2.81 20.17
C LEU A 47 -0.32 1.77 21.04
N ALA A 48 -1.48 2.12 21.60
CA ALA A 48 -2.33 1.20 22.35
C ALA A 48 -2.80 0.04 21.47
N ARG A 49 -3.24 0.34 20.24
CA ARG A 49 -3.64 -0.67 19.27
C ARG A 49 -2.46 -1.53 18.77
N CYS A 50 -1.35 -0.88 18.41
CA CYS A 50 -0.22 -1.49 17.72
C CYS A 50 1.13 -1.37 18.48
N PRO A 51 1.25 -1.88 19.72
CA PRO A 51 2.45 -1.68 20.54
C PRO A 51 3.68 -2.43 19.99
N GLY A 52 3.47 -3.51 19.24
CA GLY A 52 4.55 -4.30 18.63
C GLY A 52 5.20 -3.64 17.40
N VAL A 53 4.51 -2.71 16.74
CA VAL A 53 4.91 -2.19 15.42
C VAL A 53 6.01 -1.13 15.56
N LYS A 54 7.16 -1.36 14.91
CA LYS A 54 8.32 -0.45 14.96
C LYS A 54 7.98 0.98 14.51
N ALA A 55 7.28 1.12 13.38
CA ALA A 55 6.91 2.44 12.84
C ALA A 55 6.06 3.28 13.83
N ILE A 56 5.18 2.62 14.59
CA ILE A 56 4.33 3.29 15.59
C ILE A 56 5.15 3.65 16.83
N LYS A 57 6.04 2.76 17.29
CA LYS A 57 6.96 3.05 18.39
C LYS A 57 7.91 4.21 18.08
N ASP A 58 8.47 4.24 16.87
CA ASP A 58 9.35 5.31 16.43
C ASP A 58 8.59 6.65 16.38
N LEU A 59 7.35 6.64 15.88
CA LEU A 59 6.48 7.81 15.88
C LEU A 59 6.15 8.27 17.31
N ALA A 60 5.81 7.35 18.21
CA ALA A 60 5.54 7.65 19.61
C ALA A 60 6.75 8.29 20.31
N LYS A 61 7.93 7.72 20.11
CA LYS A 61 9.19 8.27 20.63
C LYS A 61 9.45 9.69 20.13
N SER A 62 9.17 9.97 18.85
CA SER A 62 9.36 11.32 18.29
C SER A 62 8.46 12.40 18.91
N TYR A 63 7.35 11.99 19.54
CA TYR A 63 6.42 12.88 20.25
C TYR A 63 6.57 12.79 21.80
N GLY A 64 7.58 12.06 22.30
CA GLY A 64 7.78 11.88 23.74
C GLY A 64 6.71 11.01 24.42
N VAL A 65 6.04 10.13 23.67
CA VAL A 65 5.06 9.19 24.19
C VAL A 65 5.76 7.86 24.48
N GLU A 66 5.97 7.55 25.76
CA GLU A 66 6.59 6.29 26.19
C GLU A 66 5.59 5.15 26.36
N ARG A 67 4.41 5.46 26.93
CA ARG A 67 3.33 4.51 27.17
C ARG A 67 1.98 5.17 26.91
N PRO A 68 1.03 4.47 26.28
CA PRO A 68 -0.31 4.99 26.11
C PRO A 68 -1.10 4.90 27.42
N ARG A 69 -2.07 5.80 27.61
CA ARG A 69 -3.03 5.75 28.73
C ARG A 69 -4.17 4.74 28.53
N PHE A 70 -4.26 4.15 27.35
CA PHE A 70 -5.31 3.22 26.95
C PHE A 70 -4.86 1.76 27.10
N GLU A 71 -5.81 0.84 27.17
CA GLU A 71 -5.54 -0.60 27.19
C GLU A 71 -4.79 -1.03 25.93
N LEU A 72 -3.79 -1.89 26.11
CA LEU A 72 -2.99 -2.39 25.00
C LEU A 72 -3.72 -3.52 24.29
N GLU A 73 -3.85 -3.40 22.98
CA GLU A 73 -4.20 -4.48 22.07
C GLU A 73 -2.93 -5.11 21.49
N ASN A 74 -3.07 -6.11 20.63
CA ASN A 74 -1.93 -6.76 19.96
C ASN A 74 -2.11 -6.80 18.44
N GLU A 75 -2.63 -5.71 17.89
CA GLU A 75 -2.86 -5.58 16.47
C GLU A 75 -1.61 -5.09 15.73
N THR A 76 -1.51 -5.43 14.45
CA THR A 76 -0.44 -4.91 13.57
C THR A 76 -0.97 -3.90 12.54
N CYS A 77 -2.29 -3.82 12.37
CA CYS A 77 -2.97 -2.96 11.42
C CYS A 77 -3.60 -1.74 12.13
N ILE A 78 -3.20 -0.54 11.69
CA ILE A 78 -3.77 0.74 12.17
C ILE A 78 -5.04 1.18 11.41
N LEU A 79 -5.62 0.30 10.60
CA LEU A 79 -6.85 0.56 9.83
C LEU A 79 -6.81 1.82 8.94
N CYS A 80 -5.65 2.16 8.39
CA CYS A 80 -5.49 3.35 7.54
C CYS A 80 -6.18 3.28 6.17
N GLY A 81 -6.64 2.10 5.74
CA GLY A 81 -7.34 1.88 4.47
C GLY A 81 -6.50 2.03 3.20
N LEU A 82 -5.19 2.27 3.30
CA LEU A 82 -4.30 2.45 2.14
C LEU A 82 -4.27 1.22 1.22
N CYS A 83 -4.23 0.01 1.81
CA CYS A 83 -4.26 -1.25 1.07
C CYS A 83 -5.55 -1.46 0.28
N VAL A 84 -6.70 -1.09 0.86
CA VAL A 84 -8.02 -1.18 0.21
C VAL A 84 -8.08 -0.20 -0.97
N ARG A 85 -7.67 1.06 -0.75
CA ARG A 85 -7.64 2.07 -1.82
C ARG A 85 -6.72 1.66 -2.97
N VAL A 86 -5.48 1.23 -2.71
CA VAL A 86 -4.58 0.83 -3.81
C VAL A 86 -5.12 -0.39 -4.58
N CYS A 87 -5.75 -1.35 -3.88
CA CYS A 87 -6.33 -2.53 -4.51
C CYS A 87 -7.54 -2.16 -5.40
N ALA A 88 -8.37 -1.22 -4.95
CA ALA A 88 -9.58 -0.81 -5.65
C ALA A 88 -9.34 0.24 -6.76
N GLU A 89 -8.52 1.26 -6.49
CA GLU A 89 -8.39 2.45 -7.32
C GLU A 89 -7.21 2.34 -8.31
N ILE A 90 -6.07 1.78 -7.87
CA ILE A 90 -4.86 1.70 -8.71
C ILE A 90 -4.79 0.38 -9.46
N VAL A 91 -4.94 -0.73 -8.74
CA VAL A 91 -4.90 -2.07 -9.34
C VAL A 91 -6.21 -2.36 -10.08
N GLY A 92 -7.34 -2.05 -9.43
CA GLY A 92 -8.68 -2.34 -9.94
C GLY A 92 -9.21 -3.73 -9.59
N ALA A 93 -8.49 -4.51 -8.75
CA ALA A 93 -8.85 -5.88 -8.40
C ALA A 93 -9.97 -5.95 -7.34
N ARG A 94 -10.02 -4.98 -6.40
CA ARG A 94 -11.03 -4.92 -5.32
C ARG A 94 -11.10 -6.20 -4.47
N ALA A 95 -9.97 -6.87 -4.27
CA ALA A 95 -9.89 -8.16 -3.56
C ALA A 95 -10.06 -8.05 -2.02
N ILE A 96 -9.81 -6.87 -1.44
CA ILE A 96 -9.83 -6.64 0.01
C ILE A 96 -10.64 -5.40 0.34
N ASN A 97 -11.26 -5.38 1.53
CA ASN A 97 -12.05 -4.26 2.03
C ASN A 97 -11.93 -4.10 3.57
N LEU A 98 -12.41 -2.98 4.09
CA LEU A 98 -12.66 -2.81 5.52
C LEU A 98 -13.99 -3.51 5.87
N VAL A 99 -13.92 -4.53 6.71
CA VAL A 99 -15.09 -5.30 7.18
C VAL A 99 -15.37 -5.00 8.64
N SER A 100 -16.60 -5.29 9.10
CA SER A 100 -17.10 -4.94 10.44
C SER A 100 -17.12 -3.43 10.71
N ARG A 101 -17.35 -3.03 11.96
CA ARG A 101 -17.44 -1.62 12.40
C ARG A 101 -16.89 -1.47 13.82
N GLY A 102 -16.55 -0.24 14.19
CA GLY A 102 -16.08 0.07 15.54
C GLY A 102 -14.76 -0.63 15.87
N VAL A 103 -14.67 -1.17 17.08
CA VAL A 103 -13.48 -1.87 17.58
C VAL A 103 -13.20 -3.19 16.83
N ASP A 104 -14.24 -3.82 16.28
CA ASP A 104 -14.14 -5.09 15.54
C ASP A 104 -13.72 -4.90 14.07
N ALA A 105 -13.50 -3.66 13.64
CA ALA A 105 -13.12 -3.35 12.27
C ALA A 105 -11.76 -3.97 11.91
N ARG A 106 -11.71 -4.64 10.75
CA ARG A 106 -10.49 -5.26 10.22
C ARG A 106 -10.42 -5.13 8.70
N ILE A 107 -9.21 -5.24 8.16
CA ILE A 107 -9.02 -5.37 6.71
C ILE A 107 -9.07 -6.85 6.39
N ASP A 108 -9.95 -7.23 5.47
CA ASP A 108 -10.11 -8.63 5.09
C ASP A 108 -10.65 -8.80 3.67
N THR A 109 -10.68 -10.04 3.24
CA THR A 109 -11.33 -10.53 2.04
C THR A 109 -12.83 -10.77 2.27
N PRO A 110 -13.65 -10.78 1.21
CA PRO A 110 -15.05 -11.18 1.30
C PRO A 110 -15.21 -12.54 1.99
N PHE A 111 -16.08 -12.61 3.00
CA PHE A 111 -16.37 -13.84 3.76
C PHE A 111 -15.18 -14.49 4.47
N HIS A 112 -14.04 -13.80 4.63
CA HIS A 112 -12.81 -14.37 5.19
C HIS A 112 -12.22 -15.51 4.34
N LEU A 113 -12.54 -15.53 3.05
CA LEU A 113 -12.09 -16.54 2.09
C LEU A 113 -11.09 -15.93 1.11
N SER A 114 -10.15 -16.73 0.63
CA SER A 114 -9.19 -16.31 -0.39
C SER A 114 -9.93 -15.70 -1.58
N SER A 115 -9.52 -14.50 -1.98
CA SER A 115 -10.20 -13.77 -3.04
C SER A 115 -9.68 -14.20 -4.42
N GLU A 116 -10.55 -14.81 -5.23
CA GLU A 116 -10.22 -15.22 -6.61
C GLU A 116 -9.91 -14.04 -7.53
N VAL A 117 -10.37 -12.83 -7.20
CA VAL A 117 -10.05 -11.62 -7.98
C VAL A 117 -8.67 -11.04 -7.64
N CYS A 118 -7.96 -11.63 -6.66
CA CYS A 118 -6.64 -11.17 -6.27
C CYS A 118 -5.56 -11.66 -7.24
N ILE A 119 -5.08 -10.76 -8.08
CA ILE A 119 -4.03 -11.04 -9.05
C ILE A 119 -2.61 -11.19 -8.47
N GLY A 120 -2.43 -11.23 -7.14
CA GLY A 120 -1.11 -11.45 -6.53
C GLY A 120 -0.09 -10.30 -6.66
N CYS A 121 -0.53 -9.07 -6.99
CA CYS A 121 0.37 -7.96 -7.31
C CYS A 121 1.20 -7.38 -6.16
N GLY A 122 0.85 -7.68 -4.90
CA GLY A 122 1.60 -7.22 -3.73
C GLY A 122 1.53 -5.72 -3.44
N ALA A 123 0.76 -4.92 -4.19
CA ALA A 123 0.64 -3.48 -3.99
C ALA A 123 0.15 -3.10 -2.57
N CYS A 124 -0.73 -3.94 -1.99
CA CYS A 124 -1.22 -3.77 -0.63
C CYS A 124 -0.12 -3.91 0.45
N ALA A 125 0.83 -4.83 0.24
CA ALA A 125 1.97 -4.99 1.13
C ALA A 125 2.95 -3.82 1.00
N ALA A 126 3.22 -3.39 -0.24
CA ALA A 126 4.15 -2.29 -0.52
C ALA A 126 3.70 -0.94 0.08
N ILE A 127 2.39 -0.66 0.10
CA ILE A 127 1.85 0.60 0.65
C ILE A 127 1.61 0.55 2.17
N CYS A 128 1.75 -0.61 2.81
CA CYS A 128 1.40 -0.77 4.22
C CYS A 128 2.43 -0.08 5.13
N PRO A 129 2.06 0.99 5.87
CA PRO A 129 3.02 1.73 6.69
C PRO A 129 3.49 0.94 7.92
N THR A 130 2.74 -0.08 8.34
CA THR A 130 3.04 -0.89 9.54
C THR A 130 3.63 -2.25 9.22
N GLY A 131 3.65 -2.66 7.94
CA GLY A 131 4.07 -4.01 7.55
C GLY A 131 3.10 -5.12 8.01
N SER A 132 1.83 -4.78 8.25
CA SER A 132 0.78 -5.74 8.64
C SER A 132 0.47 -6.77 7.55
N ILE A 133 0.65 -6.39 6.28
CA ILE A 133 0.47 -7.28 5.13
C ILE A 133 1.84 -7.76 4.66
N GLN A 134 2.01 -9.07 4.55
CA GLN A 134 3.29 -9.70 4.21
C GLN A 134 3.15 -10.61 2.99
N LEU A 135 4.18 -10.60 2.13
CA LEU A 135 4.28 -11.49 0.99
C LEU A 135 5.30 -12.58 1.30
N LYS A 136 4.86 -13.84 1.24
CA LYS A 136 5.73 -15.00 1.37
C LYS A 136 5.81 -15.71 0.02
N TYR A 137 7.00 -15.69 -0.57
CA TYR A 137 7.28 -16.39 -1.81
C TYR A 137 7.71 -17.83 -1.49
N THR A 138 7.03 -18.82 -2.07
CA THR A 138 7.35 -20.25 -1.92
C THR A 138 7.39 -20.88 -3.29
N GLU A 139 8.54 -21.43 -3.69
CA GLU A 139 8.77 -21.99 -5.03
C GLU A 139 8.13 -21.13 -6.12
N ASP A 140 6.95 -21.51 -6.62
CA ASP A 140 6.25 -20.85 -7.72
C ASP A 140 4.97 -20.14 -7.30
N LYS A 141 4.84 -19.79 -6.02
CA LYS A 141 3.64 -19.18 -5.44
C LYS A 141 3.98 -17.98 -4.57
N VAL A 142 3.06 -17.03 -4.50
CA VAL A 142 3.06 -15.96 -3.50
C VAL A 142 1.86 -16.11 -2.58
N GLU A 143 2.11 -16.21 -1.29
CA GLU A 143 1.10 -16.17 -0.23
C GLU A 143 1.04 -14.74 0.34
N ILE A 144 -0.17 -14.17 0.39
CA ILE A 144 -0.43 -12.84 0.95
C ILE A 144 -1.11 -13.00 2.31
N LYS A 145 -0.38 -12.68 3.37
CA LYS A 145 -0.89 -12.66 4.76
C LYS A 145 -1.38 -11.26 5.12
N PRO A 146 -2.50 -11.10 5.86
CA PRO A 146 -3.27 -12.16 6.56
C PRO A 146 -4.38 -12.83 5.73
N PHE A 147 -4.53 -12.51 4.46
CA PHE A 147 -5.69 -12.90 3.63
C PHE A 147 -5.71 -14.37 3.17
N ASN A 148 -4.73 -15.19 3.57
CA ASN A 148 -4.55 -16.59 3.15
C ASN A 148 -4.70 -16.80 1.62
N THR A 149 -4.37 -15.77 0.84
CA THR A 149 -4.54 -15.79 -0.61
C THR A 149 -3.23 -16.24 -1.23
N VAL A 150 -3.30 -17.32 -2.01
CA VAL A 150 -2.15 -17.91 -2.69
C VAL A 150 -2.33 -17.77 -4.19
N VAL A 151 -1.34 -17.22 -4.86
CA VAL A 151 -1.38 -16.99 -6.31
C VAL A 151 -0.14 -17.59 -6.95
N ASP A 152 -0.33 -18.34 -8.04
CA ASP A 152 0.76 -18.96 -8.79
C ASP A 152 1.49 -17.91 -9.65
N LEU A 153 2.82 -17.98 -9.62
CA LEU A 153 3.73 -17.09 -10.33
C LEU A 153 4.30 -17.78 -11.57
N ARG A 154 4.34 -17.04 -12.67
CA ARG A 154 5.05 -17.48 -13.87
C ARG A 154 6.53 -17.14 -13.77
N LYS A 155 7.36 -17.94 -14.44
CA LYS A 155 8.81 -17.74 -14.55
C LYS A 155 9.20 -17.13 -15.89
N CYS A 156 10.32 -16.42 -15.90
CA CYS A 156 10.96 -15.93 -17.11
C CYS A 156 11.51 -17.11 -17.92
N VAL A 157 11.16 -17.21 -19.20
CA VAL A 157 11.62 -18.29 -20.10
C VAL A 157 13.15 -18.25 -20.29
N SER A 158 13.77 -17.08 -20.13
CA SER A 158 15.22 -16.91 -20.37
C SER A 158 16.08 -17.14 -19.13
N CYS A 159 15.61 -16.79 -17.94
CA CYS A 159 16.45 -16.83 -16.72
C CYS A 159 15.80 -17.55 -15.55
N GLY A 160 14.58 -18.06 -15.70
CA GLY A 160 13.87 -18.80 -14.65
C GLY A 160 13.37 -17.97 -13.47
N LYS A 161 13.69 -16.67 -13.37
CA LYS A 161 13.22 -15.79 -12.29
C LYS A 161 11.71 -15.65 -12.30
N HIS A 162 11.10 -15.57 -11.12
CA HIS A 162 9.68 -15.24 -10.96
C HIS A 162 9.36 -13.85 -11.53
N LEU A 163 8.27 -13.79 -12.28
CA LEU A 163 7.82 -12.61 -12.99
C LEU A 163 6.61 -11.99 -12.28
N ALA A 164 5.47 -12.64 -12.43
CA ALA A 164 4.16 -12.19 -11.97
C ALA A 164 3.16 -13.35 -12.14
N SER A 165 1.98 -13.20 -11.56
CA SER A 165 0.88 -14.12 -11.83
C SER A 165 0.39 -13.99 -13.28
N GLU A 166 -0.28 -15.02 -13.77
CA GLU A 166 -0.87 -15.03 -15.11
C GLU A 166 -1.90 -13.90 -15.28
N GLU A 167 -2.73 -13.69 -14.26
CA GLU A 167 -3.74 -12.63 -14.22
C GLU A 167 -3.13 -11.23 -14.19
N GLN A 168 -1.99 -11.05 -13.52
CA GLN A 168 -1.28 -9.78 -13.53
C GLN A 168 -0.68 -9.51 -14.91
N LEU A 169 -0.13 -10.52 -15.58
CA LEU A 169 0.41 -10.37 -16.93
C LEU A 169 -0.69 -10.04 -17.95
N SER A 170 -1.86 -10.69 -17.85
CA SER A 170 -3.01 -10.38 -18.70
C SER A 170 -3.54 -8.97 -18.45
N SER A 171 -3.67 -8.56 -17.18
CA SER A 171 -4.11 -7.21 -16.80
C SER A 171 -3.17 -6.10 -17.31
N VAL A 172 -1.85 -6.32 -17.21
CA VAL A 172 -0.84 -5.37 -17.68
C VAL A 172 -0.81 -5.29 -19.21
N SER A 173 -0.86 -6.43 -19.90
CA SER A 173 -0.84 -6.46 -21.37
C SER A 173 -2.06 -5.76 -22.00
N GLY A 174 -3.25 -5.89 -21.39
CA GLY A 174 -4.45 -5.19 -21.82
C GLY A 174 -4.36 -3.67 -21.66
N LYS A 175 -3.70 -3.17 -20.60
CA LYS A 175 -3.57 -1.73 -20.32
C LYS A 175 -2.44 -1.04 -21.10
N LEU A 176 -1.37 -1.76 -21.43
CA LEU A 176 -0.16 -1.19 -22.04
C LEU A 176 -0.08 -1.24 -23.58
N GLY A 177 -1.12 -1.72 -24.27
CA GLY A 177 -1.24 -1.63 -25.73
C GLY A 177 0.02 -2.08 -26.48
N ARG A 178 0.17 -3.39 -26.76
CA ARG A 178 1.21 -3.98 -27.63
C ARG A 178 2.69 -3.64 -27.31
N LEU A 179 3.03 -2.94 -26.22
CA LEU A 179 4.42 -2.77 -25.75
C LEU A 179 5.01 -4.03 -25.08
N GLY A 180 4.29 -5.15 -25.10
CA GLY A 180 4.79 -6.46 -24.66
C GLY A 180 4.29 -7.55 -25.59
N GLY A 181 5.10 -7.93 -26.58
CA GLY A 181 4.91 -9.21 -27.28
C GLY A 181 4.94 -10.39 -26.28
N PRO A 182 4.45 -11.57 -26.68
CA PRO A 182 4.07 -12.71 -25.82
C PRO A 182 5.22 -13.44 -25.12
N ALA A 183 6.40 -12.83 -25.02
CA ALA A 183 7.52 -13.46 -24.36
C ALA A 183 7.46 -13.16 -22.85
N LEU A 184 7.19 -14.21 -22.06
CA LEU A 184 7.37 -14.28 -20.60
C LEU A 184 8.84 -13.98 -20.23
N LEU A 185 9.27 -12.74 -20.41
CA LEU A 185 10.62 -12.27 -20.15
C LEU A 185 10.58 -11.22 -19.06
N CYS A 186 11.46 -11.35 -18.07
CA CYS A 186 11.67 -10.30 -17.08
C CYS A 186 12.25 -9.04 -17.72
N GLY A 187 12.09 -7.91 -17.05
CA GLY A 187 12.56 -6.60 -17.55
C GLY A 187 14.05 -6.59 -17.91
N ASP A 188 14.88 -7.37 -17.20
CA ASP A 188 16.31 -7.48 -17.49
C ASP A 188 16.59 -8.29 -18.76
N CYS A 189 15.99 -9.48 -18.90
CA CYS A 189 16.16 -10.30 -20.09
C CYS A 189 15.56 -9.66 -21.34
N LYS A 190 14.45 -8.92 -21.19
CA LYS A 190 13.86 -8.13 -22.27
C LYS A 190 14.83 -7.04 -22.73
N ARG A 191 15.37 -6.25 -21.80
CA ARG A 191 16.39 -5.23 -22.09
C ARG A 191 17.64 -5.83 -22.73
N GLN A 192 18.14 -6.96 -22.25
CA GLN A 192 19.30 -7.64 -22.84
C GLN A 192 19.04 -8.06 -24.29
N LYS A 193 17.88 -8.66 -24.58
CA LYS A 193 17.52 -9.04 -25.96
C LYS A 193 17.37 -7.82 -26.87
N GLU A 194 16.77 -6.75 -26.37
CA GLU A 194 16.63 -5.49 -27.11
C GLU A 194 18.00 -4.85 -27.40
N SER A 195 18.90 -4.82 -26.41
CA SER A 195 20.27 -4.32 -26.59
C SER A 195 21.06 -5.11 -27.63
N VAL A 196 20.95 -6.45 -27.63
CA VAL A 196 21.60 -7.31 -28.63
C VAL A 196 21.00 -7.10 -30.02
N ALA A 197 19.67 -6.94 -30.12
CA ALA A 197 19.01 -6.67 -31.40
C ALA A 197 19.43 -5.31 -32.01
N LEU A 198 19.56 -4.27 -31.17
CA LEU A 198 20.07 -2.96 -31.57
C LEU A 198 21.54 -3.03 -32.01
N ALA A 199 22.38 -3.78 -31.28
CA ALA A 199 23.79 -3.97 -31.64
C ALA A 199 23.97 -4.73 -32.97
N ASN A 200 23.06 -5.66 -33.28
CA ASN A 200 23.08 -6.45 -34.52
C ASN A 200 22.37 -5.77 -35.71
N GLY A 201 22.01 -4.48 -35.60
CA GLY A 201 21.47 -3.70 -36.71
C GLY A 201 20.03 -4.04 -37.13
N VAL A 202 19.29 -4.81 -36.33
CA VAL A 202 17.89 -5.15 -36.61
C VAL A 202 17.01 -3.96 -36.22
N ARG A 203 16.65 -3.11 -37.20
CA ARG A 203 15.63 -2.08 -37.02
C ARG A 203 14.27 -2.77 -36.82
N PHE A 204 13.71 -2.68 -35.61
CA PHE A 204 12.28 -2.87 -35.42
C PHE A 204 11.58 -1.81 -36.29
N LEU A 205 11.01 -2.25 -37.42
CA LEU A 205 10.01 -1.46 -38.13
C LEU A 205 8.95 -1.09 -37.10
N LYS A 206 8.79 0.21 -36.85
CA LYS A 206 7.63 0.74 -36.13
C LYS A 206 6.41 0.17 -36.83
N SER A 207 5.73 -0.78 -36.20
CA SER A 207 4.41 -1.22 -36.66
C SER A 207 3.47 -0.03 -36.45
N THR A 208 3.08 0.59 -37.55
CA THR A 208 1.89 1.44 -37.68
C THR A 208 0.69 0.85 -36.96
#